data_AF-A0A0S6XBJ5-F1
#
_entry.id   AF-A0A0S6XBJ5-F1
#
_cell.length_a   1.000
_cell.length_b   1.000
_cell.length_c   1.000
_cell.angle_alpha   90.00
_cell.angle_beta   90.00
_cell.angle_gamma   90.00
#
_symmetry.space_group_name_H-M   'P 1'
#
loop_
_entity.id
_entity.type
_entity.pdbx_description
1 polymer ?
#
loop_
_entity_poly.entity_id
_entity_poly.type
_entity_poly.pdbx_seq_one_letter_code
_entity_poly.pdbx_strand_id
1 'polypeptide(L)'
;MLAGSAVVSLIRSPGPTWAALLILLAAHLALNHRAVRAVRLRTLNRQRAGIIFDSWIAESRVPNPTQVALRERIFERDGVVRDTSGTILGYCSIGVGFEEYMKTVSNAGSQARSYTIESRVLDVASESTGYLLHVDEQSRQCWITLAEDCTVKQQVKSWFTACFALRALHAAGNMSRQPAGVDGHAKLDPRRSSQPPTGIEALDEAQQCVESTFEEVWEGLRSMGWDVNTAALETRRGTRFAISPPAGE
;
A
#
# COMPACT_ATOMS: atom_id res chain seq x y z
N MET A 1 -8.53 8.42 -44.63
CA MET A 1 -8.43 9.56 -45.57
C MET A 1 -9.76 10.31 -45.73
N LEU A 2 -10.91 9.63 -45.89
CA LEU A 2 -12.23 10.29 -46.08
C LEU A 2 -12.70 11.18 -44.91
N ALA A 3 -12.56 10.72 -43.66
CA ALA A 3 -13.01 11.48 -42.49
C ALA A 3 -12.25 12.81 -42.31
N GLY A 4 -10.94 12.83 -42.60
CA GLY A 4 -10.13 14.04 -42.54
C GLY A 4 -10.53 15.07 -43.61
N SER A 5 -10.78 14.62 -44.84
CA SER A 5 -11.23 15.49 -45.94
C SER A 5 -12.61 16.11 -45.69
N ALA A 6 -13.54 15.37 -45.08
CA ALA A 6 -14.86 15.88 -44.71
C ALA A 6 -14.78 16.95 -43.60
N VAL A 7 -13.97 16.70 -42.57
CA VAL A 7 -13.76 17.66 -41.46
C VAL A 7 -13.12 18.95 -41.95
N VAL A 8 -12.10 18.88 -42.80
CA VAL A 8 -11.45 20.06 -43.39
C VAL A 8 -12.41 20.86 -44.27
N SER A 9 -13.37 20.22 -44.96
CA SER A 9 -14.36 20.93 -45.80
C SER A 9 -15.36 21.79 -45.00
N LEU A 10 -15.60 21.45 -43.72
CA LEU A 10 -16.47 22.20 -42.80
C LEU A 10 -15.75 23.34 -42.07
N ILE A 11 -14.43 23.31 -42.04
CA ILE A 11 -13.61 24.26 -41.28
C ILE A 11 -13.23 25.43 -42.19
N ARG A 12 -14.08 26.45 -42.23
CA ARG A 12 -13.83 27.71 -42.96
C ARG A 12 -13.68 28.92 -42.05
N SER A 13 -13.93 28.77 -40.75
CA SER A 13 -13.91 29.85 -39.76
C SER A 13 -13.35 29.36 -38.41
N PRO A 14 -12.90 30.27 -37.52
CA PRO A 14 -12.23 29.89 -36.27
C PRO A 14 -13.09 29.00 -35.34
N GLY A 15 -14.40 29.23 -35.27
CA GLY A 15 -15.31 28.48 -34.39
C GLY A 15 -15.35 26.97 -34.66
N PRO A 16 -15.68 26.53 -35.89
CA PRO A 16 -15.62 25.13 -36.31
C PRO A 16 -14.23 24.50 -36.12
N THR A 17 -13.14 25.27 -36.31
CA THR A 17 -11.78 24.79 -36.02
C THR A 17 -11.62 24.42 -34.55
N TRP A 18 -11.98 25.33 -33.63
CA TRP A 18 -11.90 25.08 -32.19
C TRP A 18 -12.79 23.92 -31.75
N ALA A 19 -14.00 23.81 -32.29
CA ALA A 19 -14.90 22.68 -32.01
C ALA A 19 -14.29 21.34 -32.48
N ALA A 20 -13.75 21.29 -33.70
CA ALA A 20 -13.09 20.10 -34.23
C ALA A 20 -11.86 19.71 -33.39
N LEU A 21 -11.05 20.68 -32.97
CA LEU A 21 -9.90 20.46 -32.09
C LEU A 21 -10.32 19.87 -30.74
N LEU A 22 -11.35 20.42 -30.10
CA LEU A 22 -11.86 19.90 -28.82
C LEU A 22 -12.41 18.47 -28.95
N ILE A 23 -13.14 18.18 -30.03
CA ILE A 23 -13.66 16.82 -30.30
C ILE A 23 -12.52 15.83 -30.51
N LEU A 24 -11.54 16.18 -31.35
CA LEU A 24 -10.38 15.33 -31.60
C LEU A 24 -9.55 15.10 -30.33
N LEU A 25 -9.37 16.14 -29.52
CA LEU A 25 -8.70 16.03 -28.22
C LEU A 25 -9.48 15.09 -27.28
N ALA A 26 -10.80 15.28 -27.15
CA ALA A 26 -11.63 14.42 -26.33
C ALA A 26 -11.60 12.96 -26.81
N ALA A 27 -11.66 12.73 -28.12
CA ALA A 27 -11.55 11.40 -28.72
C ALA A 27 -10.17 10.77 -28.44
N HIS A 28 -9.09 11.55 -28.55
CA HIS A 28 -7.74 11.09 -28.24
C HIS A 28 -7.62 10.68 -26.77
N LEU A 29 -8.09 11.51 -25.83
CA LEU A 29 -8.09 11.18 -24.41
C LEU A 29 -8.95 9.95 -24.10
N ALA A 30 -10.13 9.83 -24.71
CA ALA A 30 -11.02 8.68 -24.51
C ALA A 30 -10.40 7.38 -25.03
N LEU A 31 -9.73 7.42 -26.20
CA LEU A 31 -9.01 6.28 -26.75
C LEU A 31 -7.81 5.91 -25.89
N ASN A 32 -7.01 6.88 -25.44
CA ASN A 32 -5.89 6.64 -24.53
C ASN A 32 -6.38 6.04 -23.20
N HIS A 33 -7.46 6.55 -22.64
CA HIS A 33 -8.06 6.01 -21.43
C HIS A 33 -8.52 4.56 -21.62
N ARG A 34 -9.20 4.24 -22.72
CA ARG A 34 -9.61 2.86 -23.04
C ARG A 34 -8.42 1.95 -23.28
N ALA A 35 -7.38 2.43 -23.96
CA ALA A 35 -6.16 1.66 -24.20
C ALA A 35 -5.48 1.30 -22.88
N VAL A 36 -5.29 2.27 -21.98
CA VAL A 36 -4.68 2.03 -20.66
C VAL A 36 -5.53 1.05 -19.84
N ARG A 37 -6.85 1.21 -19.81
CA ARG A 37 -7.75 0.26 -19.10
C ARG A 37 -7.82 -1.13 -19.71
N ALA A 38 -7.45 -1.30 -20.98
CA ALA A 38 -7.40 -2.60 -21.64
C ALA A 38 -6.13 -3.39 -21.27
N VAL A 39 -5.08 -2.71 -20.80
CA VAL A 39 -3.84 -3.37 -20.40
C VAL A 39 -4.05 -4.12 -19.08
N ARG A 40 -3.78 -5.42 -19.09
CA ARG A 40 -3.79 -6.28 -17.89
C ARG A 40 -2.37 -6.62 -17.52
N LEU A 41 -1.82 -5.90 -16.55
CA LEU A 41 -0.46 -6.13 -16.07
C LEU A 41 -0.44 -7.25 -15.03
N ARG A 42 0.61 -8.09 -15.07
CA ARG A 42 0.81 -9.22 -14.14
C ARG A 42 1.78 -8.91 -13.00
N THR A 43 2.49 -7.79 -13.06
CA THR A 43 3.43 -7.39 -12.00
C THR A 43 2.68 -6.90 -10.75
N LEU A 44 3.32 -6.87 -9.59
CA LEU A 44 2.73 -6.34 -8.36
C LEU A 44 3.24 -4.92 -8.11
N ASN A 45 2.49 -3.90 -8.52
CA ASN A 45 2.70 -2.54 -8.03
C ASN A 45 1.96 -2.33 -6.70
N ARG A 46 2.20 -1.20 -6.03
CA ARG A 46 1.62 -0.88 -4.72
C ARG A 46 0.09 -0.98 -4.69
N GLN A 47 -0.57 -0.45 -5.73
CA GLN A 47 -2.03 -0.45 -5.83
C GLN A 47 -2.59 -1.86 -6.07
N ARG A 48 -2.02 -2.62 -7.00
CA ARG A 48 -2.42 -4.01 -7.30
C ARG A 48 -2.22 -4.91 -6.09
N ALA A 49 -1.08 -4.81 -5.42
CA ALA A 49 -0.82 -5.52 -4.17
C ALA A 49 -1.84 -5.12 -3.08
N GLY A 50 -2.13 -3.82 -2.94
CA GLY A 50 -3.16 -3.34 -2.01
C GLY A 50 -4.53 -3.96 -2.26
N ILE A 51 -5.00 -4.00 -3.52
CA ILE A 51 -6.28 -4.62 -3.89
C ILE A 51 -6.29 -6.13 -3.57
N ILE A 52 -5.18 -6.83 -3.82
CA ILE A 52 -5.07 -8.27 -3.57
C ILE A 52 -5.12 -8.55 -2.07
N PHE A 53 -4.32 -7.85 -1.28
CA PHE A 53 -4.24 -8.05 0.16
C PHE A 53 -5.53 -7.67 0.85
N ASP A 54 -6.17 -6.60 0.40
CA ASP A 54 -7.48 -6.23 0.89
C ASP A 54 -8.54 -7.31 0.58
N SER A 55 -8.53 -7.88 -0.64
CA SER A 55 -9.41 -8.99 -1.01
C SER A 55 -9.12 -10.25 -0.21
N TRP A 56 -7.85 -10.52 0.08
CA TRP A 56 -7.45 -11.63 0.93
C TRP A 56 -7.98 -11.47 2.35
N ILE A 57 -7.76 -10.31 2.96
CA ILE A 57 -8.18 -10.05 4.33
C ILE A 57 -9.72 -10.04 4.45
N ALA A 58 -10.44 -9.58 3.42
CA ALA A 58 -11.89 -9.51 3.44
C ALA A 58 -12.60 -10.84 3.06
N GLU A 59 -12.04 -11.58 2.11
CA GLU A 59 -12.73 -12.72 1.47
C GLU A 59 -11.89 -14.01 1.46
N SER A 60 -10.64 -13.99 1.94
CA SER A 60 -9.68 -15.12 1.85
C SER A 60 -9.47 -15.62 0.43
N ARG A 61 -9.43 -14.69 -0.54
CA ARG A 61 -9.21 -15.00 -1.96
C ARG A 61 -8.18 -14.09 -2.59
N VAL A 62 -7.30 -14.68 -3.40
CA VAL A 62 -6.37 -13.94 -4.26
C VAL A 62 -7.02 -13.72 -5.63
N PRO A 63 -7.38 -12.48 -6.00
CA PRO A 63 -7.95 -12.20 -7.32
C PRO A 63 -6.89 -12.33 -8.42
N ASN A 64 -7.33 -12.71 -9.62
CA ASN A 64 -6.43 -12.77 -10.78
C ASN A 64 -6.17 -11.37 -11.38
N PRO A 65 -5.15 -11.20 -12.26
CA PRO A 65 -4.83 -9.91 -12.87
C PRO A 65 -6.01 -9.23 -13.59
N THR A 66 -6.94 -10.00 -14.15
CA THR A 66 -8.12 -9.44 -14.82
C THR A 66 -9.09 -8.81 -13.81
N GLN A 67 -9.33 -9.48 -12.69
CA GLN A 67 -10.20 -8.99 -11.63
C GLN A 67 -9.62 -7.73 -10.97
N VAL A 68 -8.30 -7.69 -10.75
CA VAL A 68 -7.62 -6.52 -10.18
C VAL A 68 -7.63 -5.33 -11.15
N ALA A 69 -7.39 -5.56 -12.44
CA ALA A 69 -7.44 -4.50 -13.46
C ALA A 69 -8.80 -3.79 -13.54
N LEU A 70 -9.90 -4.46 -13.17
CA LEU A 70 -11.23 -3.84 -13.10
C LEU A 70 -11.39 -2.88 -11.91
N ARG A 71 -10.62 -3.10 -10.84
CA ARG A 71 -10.65 -2.31 -9.58
C ARG A 71 -9.56 -1.24 -9.55
N GLU A 72 -8.57 -1.30 -10.45
CA GLU A 72 -7.47 -0.34 -10.52
C GLU A 72 -7.96 1.07 -10.88
N ARG A 73 -7.46 2.07 -10.16
CA ARG A 73 -7.75 3.48 -10.43
C ARG A 73 -6.57 4.07 -11.19
N ILE A 74 -6.86 4.73 -12.31
CA ILE A 74 -5.83 5.36 -13.17
C ILE A 74 -5.13 6.52 -12.43
N PHE A 75 -5.89 7.27 -11.65
CA PHE A 75 -5.37 8.35 -10.83
C PHE A 75 -5.45 7.92 -9.37
N GLU A 76 -4.35 7.41 -8.85
CA GLU A 76 -4.17 7.06 -7.44
C GLU A 76 -2.99 7.85 -6.89
N ARG A 77 -3.14 8.35 -5.66
CA ARG A 77 -2.01 8.95 -4.95
C ARG A 77 -1.05 7.83 -4.54
N ASP A 78 0.23 8.05 -4.77
CA ASP A 78 1.25 7.06 -4.47
C ASP A 78 1.22 6.66 -2.99
N GLY A 79 1.39 5.37 -2.72
CA GLY A 79 1.43 4.80 -1.38
C GLY A 79 0.09 4.65 -0.66
N VAL A 80 -1.05 5.02 -1.26
CA VAL A 80 -2.35 4.89 -0.57
C VAL A 80 -2.72 3.42 -0.32
N VAL A 81 -3.13 3.10 0.90
CA VAL A 81 -3.71 1.81 1.28
C VAL A 81 -5.21 1.97 1.52
N ARG A 82 -6.02 1.11 0.90
CA ARG A 82 -7.49 1.16 0.94
C ARG A 82 -8.10 -0.17 1.38
N ASP A 83 -9.36 -0.11 1.78
CA ASP A 83 -10.21 -1.29 1.91
C ASP A 83 -11.04 -1.55 0.64
N THR A 84 -11.83 -2.63 0.67
CA THR A 84 -12.71 -3.05 -0.43
C THR A 84 -13.80 -2.04 -0.75
N SER A 85 -14.19 -1.22 0.24
CA SER A 85 -15.15 -0.12 0.08
C SER A 85 -14.54 1.11 -0.61
N GLY A 86 -13.22 1.16 -0.72
CA GLY A 86 -12.47 2.28 -1.28
C GLY A 86 -12.10 3.34 -0.27
N THR A 87 -12.36 3.12 1.03
CA THR A 87 -11.99 3.98 2.15
C THR A 87 -10.47 3.98 2.31
N ILE A 88 -9.90 5.16 2.59
CA ILE A 88 -8.45 5.29 2.83
C ILE A 88 -8.13 4.84 4.24
N LEU A 89 -7.35 3.77 4.37
CA LEU A 89 -6.87 3.25 5.65
C LEU A 89 -5.65 4.02 6.13
N GLY A 90 -4.76 4.40 5.20
CA GLY A 90 -3.54 5.14 5.48
C GLY A 90 -2.66 5.28 4.24
N TYR A 91 -1.40 5.65 4.49
CA TYR A 91 -0.37 5.79 3.46
C TYR A 91 0.85 4.96 3.84
N CYS A 92 1.43 4.27 2.86
CA CYS A 92 2.63 3.47 3.04
C CYS A 92 3.66 3.80 1.96
N SER A 93 4.89 4.06 2.38
CA SER A 93 6.04 4.29 1.52
C SER A 93 7.01 3.12 1.65
N ILE A 94 7.37 2.50 0.52
CA ILE A 94 8.33 1.40 0.46
C ILE A 94 9.58 1.76 -0.34
N GLY A 95 10.74 1.34 0.17
CA GLY A 95 12.04 1.73 -0.35
C GLY A 95 12.48 3.10 0.15
N VAL A 96 12.04 3.49 1.35
CA VAL A 96 12.47 4.74 2.00
C VAL A 96 13.95 4.61 2.35
N GLY A 97 14.73 5.68 2.19
CA GLY A 97 16.15 5.65 2.57
C GLY A 97 16.30 5.51 4.09
N PHE A 98 17.29 4.73 4.54
CA PHE A 98 17.51 4.50 5.98
C PHE A 98 17.64 5.80 6.80
N GLU A 99 18.27 6.85 6.26
CA GLU A 99 18.36 8.15 6.93
C GLU A 99 16.99 8.81 7.13
N GLU A 100 16.11 8.75 6.11
CA GLU A 100 14.75 9.27 6.19
C GLU A 100 13.91 8.47 7.18
N TYR A 101 14.09 7.15 7.20
CA TYR A 101 13.47 6.29 8.20
C TYR A 101 13.87 6.67 9.63
N MET A 102 15.17 6.86 9.90
CA MET A 102 15.66 7.26 11.22
C MET A 102 15.13 8.63 11.65
N LYS A 103 15.02 9.59 10.72
CA LYS A 103 14.39 10.90 11.00
C LYS A 103 12.94 10.74 11.43
N THR A 104 12.18 9.91 10.75
CA THR A 104 10.77 9.67 11.06
C THR A 104 10.61 9.01 12.43
N VAL A 105 11.39 7.97 12.71
CA VAL A 105 11.39 7.30 14.02
C VAL A 105 11.81 8.26 15.13
N SER A 106 12.79 9.14 14.87
CA SER A 106 13.26 10.11 15.88
C SER A 106 12.23 11.21 16.19
N ASN A 107 11.45 11.63 15.20
CA ASN A 107 10.45 12.70 15.38
C ASN A 107 9.18 12.22 16.12
N ALA A 108 8.86 10.92 16.04
CA ALA A 108 7.78 10.31 16.81
C ALA A 108 8.01 10.39 18.35
N GLY A 109 9.27 10.57 18.79
CA GLY A 109 9.68 10.63 20.20
C GLY A 109 10.01 12.03 20.73
N SER A 110 9.29 13.07 20.28
CA SER A 110 9.57 14.49 20.54
C SER A 110 9.37 14.98 22.00
N GLN A 111 9.80 14.19 23.00
CA GLN A 111 9.98 14.65 24.38
C GLN A 111 11.16 14.05 25.18
N ALA A 112 12.07 13.24 24.60
CA ALA A 112 13.23 12.74 25.33
C ALA A 112 14.54 12.83 24.53
N ARG A 113 15.50 13.60 25.04
CA ARG A 113 16.87 13.81 24.51
C ARG A 113 17.82 12.61 24.70
N SER A 114 17.28 11.40 24.84
CA SER A 114 18.06 10.18 25.02
C SER A 114 17.40 9.07 24.22
N TYR A 115 18.08 8.63 23.17
CA TYR A 115 17.70 7.45 22.40
C TYR A 115 18.06 6.21 23.23
N THR A 116 17.15 5.73 24.05
CA THR A 116 17.03 4.29 24.12
C THR A 116 16.29 3.94 22.85
N ILE A 117 17.01 3.50 21.81
CA ILE A 117 16.41 2.60 20.83
C ILE A 117 16.04 1.40 21.71
N GLU A 118 14.88 1.46 22.38
CA GLU A 118 14.32 0.28 22.99
C GLU A 118 14.35 -0.74 21.87
N SER A 119 14.93 -1.89 22.18
CA SER A 119 15.28 -2.99 21.28
C SER A 119 14.15 -3.47 20.37
N ARG A 120 12.97 -2.85 20.42
CA ARG A 120 11.75 -3.17 19.70
C ARG A 120 11.63 -2.52 18.32
N VAL A 121 12.40 -1.47 18.01
CA VAL A 121 12.57 -1.03 16.59
C VAL A 121 13.51 -1.99 15.84
N LEU A 122 14.32 -2.77 16.56
CA LEU A 122 15.20 -3.81 16.02
C LEU A 122 14.63 -5.23 16.10
N ASP A 123 13.76 -5.57 17.08
CA ASP A 123 13.21 -6.94 17.20
C ASP A 123 12.14 -7.28 16.13
N VAL A 124 11.56 -6.27 15.47
CA VAL A 124 10.66 -6.47 14.31
C VAL A 124 11.46 -6.84 13.05
N ALA A 125 12.77 -6.53 13.03
CA ALA A 125 13.74 -7.19 12.18
C ALA A 125 14.17 -8.48 12.86
N SER A 126 13.33 -9.52 12.78
CA SER A 126 13.91 -10.87 12.78
C SER A 126 15.05 -10.86 11.76
N GLU A 127 16.20 -11.41 12.12
CA GLU A 127 17.40 -11.55 11.27
C GLU A 127 17.11 -12.11 9.87
N SER A 128 15.90 -12.62 9.63
CA SER A 128 15.37 -13.21 8.41
C SER A 128 14.49 -12.31 7.51
N THR A 129 14.02 -11.14 7.96
CA THR A 129 12.96 -10.41 7.23
C THR A 129 13.46 -9.49 6.12
N GLY A 130 14.69 -8.97 6.20
CA GLY A 130 15.28 -8.14 5.14
C GLY A 130 14.59 -6.78 4.93
N TYR A 131 13.81 -6.29 5.92
CA TYR A 131 13.17 -4.98 5.91
C TYR A 131 12.90 -4.47 7.33
N LEU A 132 12.74 -3.14 7.45
CA LEU A 132 12.30 -2.45 8.66
C LEU A 132 10.98 -1.72 8.40
N LEU A 133 10.06 -1.76 9.35
CA LEU A 133 8.78 -1.04 9.30
C LEU A 133 8.63 -0.11 10.49
N HIS A 134 8.15 1.10 10.22
CA HIS A 134 7.66 2.02 11.22
C HIS A 134 6.24 2.45 10.85
N VAL A 135 5.37 2.54 11.85
CA VAL A 135 3.99 2.99 11.69
C VAL A 135 3.71 4.10 12.70
N ASP A 136 3.26 5.25 12.20
CA ASP A 136 2.74 6.33 13.01
C ASP A 136 1.21 6.21 13.13
N GLU A 137 0.75 5.96 14.36
CA GLU A 137 -0.67 5.84 14.70
C GLU A 137 -1.47 7.11 14.37
N GLN A 138 -0.90 8.29 14.65
CA GLN A 138 -1.63 9.54 14.53
C GLN A 138 -1.88 9.92 13.07
N SER A 139 -0.82 9.87 12.26
CA SER A 139 -0.93 10.22 10.84
C SER A 139 -1.36 9.06 9.95
N ARG A 140 -1.41 7.82 10.48
CA ARG A 140 -1.65 6.57 9.74
C ARG A 140 -0.72 6.46 8.53
N GLN A 141 0.55 6.75 8.78
CA GLN A 141 1.62 6.62 7.82
C GLN A 141 2.53 5.46 8.21
N CYS A 142 2.99 4.74 7.19
CA CYS A 142 3.87 3.61 7.33
C CYS A 142 5.08 3.79 6.42
N TRP A 143 6.27 3.53 6.95
CA TRP A 143 7.53 3.62 6.22
C TRP A 143 8.24 2.27 6.25
N ILE A 144 8.63 1.81 5.08
CA ILE A 144 9.35 0.55 4.87
C ILE A 144 10.71 0.85 4.28
N THR A 145 11.75 0.47 5.02
CA THR A 145 13.14 0.50 4.55
C THR A 145 13.56 -0.92 4.23
N LEU A 146 14.26 -1.12 3.11
CA LEU A 146 14.66 -2.44 2.62
C LEU A 146 16.15 -2.68 2.90
N ALA A 147 16.49 -3.92 3.26
CA ALA A 147 17.87 -4.37 3.35
C ALA A 147 18.52 -4.48 1.96
N GLU A 148 19.85 -4.48 1.90
CA GLU A 148 20.61 -4.59 0.65
C GLU A 148 20.23 -5.85 -0.16
N ASP A 149 20.10 -6.98 0.52
CA ASP A 149 19.81 -8.32 0.03
C ASP A 149 18.31 -8.67 -0.02
N CYS A 150 17.43 -7.68 0.15
CA CYS A 150 15.98 -7.88 0.20
C CYS A 150 15.42 -8.49 -1.11
N THR A 151 14.79 -9.66 -0.98
CA THR A 151 14.11 -10.39 -2.06
C THR A 151 12.74 -9.79 -2.40
N VAL A 152 12.22 -10.07 -3.61
CA VAL A 152 10.86 -9.64 -4.01
C VAL A 152 9.80 -10.19 -3.04
N LYS A 153 9.98 -11.43 -2.55
CA LYS A 153 9.10 -12.05 -1.56
C LYS A 153 9.06 -11.25 -0.27
N GLN A 154 10.22 -10.83 0.26
CA GLN A 154 10.32 -10.00 1.45
C GLN A 154 9.69 -8.60 1.23
N GLN A 155 9.88 -7.99 0.05
CA GLN A 155 9.21 -6.72 -0.28
C GLN A 155 7.69 -6.85 -0.26
N VAL A 156 7.15 -7.89 -0.89
CA VAL A 156 5.70 -8.18 -0.92
C VAL A 156 5.18 -8.48 0.48
N LYS A 157 5.93 -9.23 1.30
CA LYS A 157 5.62 -9.49 2.72
C LYS A 157 5.55 -8.20 3.53
N SER A 158 6.53 -7.31 3.37
CA SER A 158 6.57 -6.02 4.08
C SER A 158 5.36 -5.13 3.77
N TRP A 159 4.96 -5.04 2.49
CA TRP A 159 3.76 -4.32 2.08
C TRP A 159 2.48 -4.95 2.65
N PHE A 160 2.43 -6.28 2.75
CA PHE A 160 1.29 -6.97 3.35
C PHE A 160 1.16 -6.68 4.84
N THR A 161 2.28 -6.70 5.58
CA THR A 161 2.34 -6.30 6.98
C THR A 161 1.85 -4.86 7.17
N ALA A 162 2.30 -3.92 6.33
CA ALA A 162 1.83 -2.54 6.38
C ALA A 162 0.31 -2.42 6.16
N CYS A 163 -0.25 -3.20 5.23
CA CYS A 163 -1.70 -3.21 4.97
C CYS A 163 -2.51 -3.67 6.20
N PHE A 164 -2.05 -4.72 6.89
CA PHE A 164 -2.67 -5.18 8.13
C PHE A 164 -2.55 -4.15 9.25
N ALA A 165 -1.36 -3.59 9.49
CA ALA A 165 -1.13 -2.62 10.55
C ALA A 165 -2.02 -1.36 10.37
N LEU A 166 -2.07 -0.81 9.16
CA LEU A 166 -2.92 0.36 8.86
C LEU A 166 -4.42 0.05 9.01
N ARG A 167 -4.84 -1.19 8.73
CA ARG A 167 -6.21 -1.63 8.95
C ARG A 167 -6.57 -1.72 10.42
N ALA A 168 -5.68 -2.28 11.24
CA ALA A 168 -5.86 -2.36 12.70
C ALA A 168 -6.00 -0.95 13.31
N LEU A 169 -5.11 -0.03 12.94
CA LEU A 169 -5.15 1.37 13.39
C LEU A 169 -6.44 2.08 12.94
N HIS A 170 -6.87 1.87 11.70
CA HIS A 170 -8.12 2.44 11.19
C HIS A 170 -9.34 1.92 11.96
N ALA A 171 -9.40 0.61 12.24
CA ALA A 171 -10.49 0.01 13.00
C ALA A 171 -10.58 0.59 14.42
N ALA A 172 -9.45 0.72 15.11
CA ALA A 172 -9.39 1.30 16.43
C ALA A 172 -9.78 2.80 16.45
N GLY A 173 -9.31 3.58 15.49
CA GLY A 173 -9.67 5.00 15.37
C GLY A 173 -11.15 5.24 15.13
N ASN A 174 -11.84 4.34 14.42
CA ASN A 174 -13.28 4.42 14.22
C ASN A 174 -14.08 4.02 15.47
N MET A 175 -13.62 3.02 16.22
CA MET A 175 -14.25 2.61 17.49
C MET A 175 -14.20 3.73 18.54
N SER A 176 -13.08 4.46 18.63
CA SER A 176 -12.92 5.61 19.54
C SER A 176 -13.78 6.83 19.15
N ARG A 177 -14.20 6.94 17.89
CA ARG A 177 -15.06 8.02 17.38
C ARG A 177 -16.55 7.73 17.48
N GLN A 178 -16.93 6.49 17.78
CA GLN A 178 -18.34 6.14 17.94
C GLN A 178 -18.78 6.55 19.36
N PRO A 179 -19.70 7.52 19.53
CA PRO A 179 -20.20 7.85 20.85
C PRO A 179 -20.84 6.61 21.47
N ALA A 180 -20.49 6.31 22.73
CA ALA A 180 -21.12 5.26 23.52
C ALA A 180 -22.64 5.41 23.42
N GLY A 181 -23.28 4.47 22.73
CA GLY A 181 -24.66 4.63 22.27
C GLY A 181 -25.67 4.72 23.40
N VAL A 182 -26.70 5.54 23.18
CA VAL A 182 -28.06 5.18 23.59
C VAL A 182 -28.42 3.92 22.80
N ASP A 183 -28.20 2.75 23.38
CA ASP A 183 -29.13 1.62 23.40
C ASP A 183 -28.46 0.37 23.96
N GLY A 184 -29.21 -0.31 24.82
CA GLY A 184 -28.72 -1.25 25.81
C GLY A 184 -28.43 -2.67 25.30
N HIS A 185 -27.77 -3.40 26.20
CA HIS A 185 -27.65 -4.86 26.24
C HIS A 185 -26.74 -5.52 25.20
N ALA A 186 -25.43 -5.31 25.35
CA ALA A 186 -24.45 -6.35 25.06
C ALA A 186 -23.40 -6.39 26.19
N LYS A 187 -23.30 -7.53 26.88
CA LYS A 187 -22.24 -7.78 27.86
C LYS A 187 -20.89 -7.72 27.13
N LEU A 188 -20.15 -6.63 27.33
CA LEU A 188 -18.78 -6.47 26.89
C LEU A 188 -17.83 -7.11 27.92
N ASP A 189 -16.99 -8.02 27.44
CA ASP A 189 -15.87 -8.59 28.21
C ASP A 189 -14.91 -7.48 28.67
N PRO A 190 -14.58 -7.37 29.97
CA PRO A 190 -13.82 -6.26 30.54
C PRO A 190 -12.29 -6.38 30.32
N ARG A 191 -11.82 -7.15 29.34
CA ARG A 191 -10.37 -7.42 29.12
C ARG A 191 -9.76 -6.81 27.86
N ARG A 192 -10.52 -6.17 26.97
CA ARG A 192 -9.91 -5.33 25.93
C ARG A 192 -9.63 -3.96 26.52
N SER A 193 -8.36 -3.63 26.67
CA SER A 193 -7.89 -2.29 27.01
C SER A 193 -8.63 -1.26 26.16
N SER A 194 -9.20 -0.25 26.79
CA SER A 194 -9.98 0.84 26.19
C SER A 194 -9.10 1.90 25.51
N GLN A 195 -7.82 1.59 25.26
CA GLN A 195 -6.88 2.46 24.56
C GLN A 195 -6.71 1.95 23.13
N PRO A 196 -6.65 2.85 22.13
CA PRO A 196 -6.30 2.45 20.78
C PRO A 196 -4.91 1.78 20.79
N PRO A 197 -4.70 0.75 19.94
CA PRO A 197 -3.44 0.03 19.88
C PRO A 197 -2.36 0.99 19.40
N THR A 198 -1.23 0.97 20.09
CA THR A 198 -0.06 1.74 19.66
C THR A 198 0.42 1.26 18.30
N GLY A 199 1.16 2.10 17.57
CA GLY A 199 1.75 1.72 16.28
C GLY A 199 2.60 0.43 16.33
N ILE A 200 3.20 0.14 17.49
CA ILE A 200 3.99 -1.09 17.73
C ILE A 200 3.06 -2.30 17.92
N GLU A 201 2.02 -2.19 18.74
CA GLU A 201 1.05 -3.28 18.96
C GLU A 201 0.34 -3.67 17.65
N ALA A 202 -0.03 -2.68 16.85
CA ALA A 202 -0.62 -2.92 15.53
C ALA A 202 0.36 -3.62 14.57
N LEU A 203 1.66 -3.38 14.72
CA LEU A 203 2.69 -4.03 13.91
C LEU A 203 2.94 -5.47 14.35
N ASP A 204 3.00 -5.73 15.67
CA ASP A 204 3.16 -7.07 16.23
C ASP A 204 1.99 -7.98 15.82
N GLU A 205 0.75 -7.49 15.94
CA GLU A 205 -0.45 -8.21 15.50
C GLU A 205 -0.42 -8.47 13.99
N ALA A 206 -0.09 -7.45 13.20
CA ALA A 206 0.04 -7.57 11.75
C ALA A 206 1.09 -8.61 11.35
N GLN A 207 2.24 -8.65 12.02
CA GLN A 207 3.29 -9.63 11.76
C GLN A 207 2.83 -11.05 12.05
N GLN A 208 2.15 -11.28 13.18
CA GLN A 208 1.63 -12.60 13.51
C GLN A 208 0.59 -13.10 12.49
N CYS A 209 -0.31 -12.22 12.04
CA CYS A 209 -1.27 -12.54 10.99
C CYS A 209 -0.58 -12.81 9.65
N VAL A 210 0.44 -12.03 9.29
CA VAL A 210 1.18 -12.23 8.04
C VAL A 210 1.99 -13.52 8.08
N GLU A 211 2.69 -13.84 9.17
CA GLU A 211 3.50 -15.06 9.26
C GLU A 211 2.66 -16.32 9.06
N SER A 212 1.43 -16.32 9.60
CA SER A 212 0.52 -17.47 9.49
C SER A 212 -0.17 -17.60 8.13
N THR A 213 -0.31 -16.52 7.35
CA THR A 213 -1.12 -16.53 6.12
C THR A 213 -0.33 -16.25 4.84
N PHE A 214 0.89 -15.73 4.94
CA PHE A 214 1.62 -15.21 3.78
C PHE A 214 1.99 -16.29 2.76
N GLU A 215 2.34 -17.49 3.18
CA GLU A 215 2.69 -18.57 2.23
C GLU A 215 1.49 -18.98 1.37
N GLU A 216 0.28 -19.00 1.93
CA GLU A 216 -0.95 -19.28 1.19
C GLU A 216 -1.25 -18.17 0.17
N VAL A 217 -1.11 -16.90 0.59
CA VAL A 217 -1.23 -15.74 -0.31
C VAL A 217 -0.20 -15.80 -1.42
N TRP A 218 1.05 -16.12 -1.08
CA TRP A 218 2.18 -16.16 -2.01
C TRP A 218 2.01 -17.23 -3.07
N GLU A 219 1.54 -18.42 -2.69
CA GLU A 219 1.22 -19.48 -3.66
C GLU A 219 -0.06 -19.17 -4.44
N GLY A 220 -1.04 -18.53 -3.82
CA GLY A 220 -2.22 -17.98 -4.47
C GLY A 220 -1.86 -16.97 -5.58
N LEU A 221 -0.88 -16.11 -5.36
CA LEU A 221 -0.39 -15.16 -6.37
C LEU A 221 0.16 -15.90 -7.60
N ARG A 222 1.02 -16.90 -7.39
CA ARG A 222 1.61 -17.70 -8.48
C ARG A 222 0.56 -18.46 -9.27
N SER A 223 -0.33 -19.18 -8.57
CA SER A 223 -1.38 -19.98 -9.19
C SER A 223 -2.38 -19.13 -9.99
N MET A 224 -2.64 -17.89 -9.55
CA MET A 224 -3.53 -16.95 -10.25
C MET A 224 -2.84 -16.16 -11.38
N GLY A 225 -1.58 -16.47 -11.69
CA GLY A 225 -0.84 -15.93 -12.83
C GLY A 225 -0.20 -14.57 -12.60
N TRP A 226 0.06 -14.20 -11.34
CA TRP A 226 0.86 -13.00 -11.02
C TRP A 226 2.35 -13.26 -11.25
N ASP A 227 3.04 -12.22 -11.72
CA ASP A 227 4.49 -12.20 -11.79
C ASP A 227 5.06 -11.76 -10.43
N VAL A 228 5.57 -12.75 -9.69
CA VAL A 228 6.16 -12.60 -8.37
C VAL A 228 7.68 -12.43 -8.40
N ASN A 229 8.29 -12.37 -9.59
CA ASN A 229 9.74 -12.23 -9.76
C ASN A 229 10.16 -10.78 -10.00
N THR A 230 9.23 -9.91 -10.38
CA THR A 230 9.50 -8.50 -10.65
C THR A 230 9.26 -7.63 -9.41
N ALA A 231 10.30 -6.93 -8.95
CA ALA A 231 10.24 -5.97 -7.84
C ALA A 231 9.55 -4.64 -8.25
N ALA A 232 8.23 -4.66 -8.47
CA ALA A 232 7.47 -3.49 -8.94
C ALA A 232 6.83 -2.65 -7.81
N LEU A 233 7.03 -3.03 -6.54
CA LEU A 233 6.56 -2.28 -5.37
C LEU A 233 7.43 -1.06 -5.05
N GLU A 234 8.74 -1.15 -5.31
CA GLU A 234 9.68 -0.04 -5.14
C GLU A 234 9.60 0.90 -6.34
N THR A 235 8.97 2.07 -6.19
CA THR A 235 8.84 3.05 -7.29
C THR A 235 10.08 3.93 -7.45
N ARG A 236 10.91 4.04 -6.42
CA ARG A 236 12.19 4.75 -6.40
C ARG A 236 13.17 3.97 -5.55
N ARG A 237 14.40 3.81 -6.03
CA ARG A 237 15.48 3.18 -5.25
C ARG A 237 15.90 4.12 -4.13
N GLY A 238 15.71 3.70 -2.88
CA GLY A 238 16.23 4.37 -1.69
C GLY A 238 17.59 3.83 -1.25
N THR A 239 18.19 4.49 -0.25
CA THR A 239 19.38 3.97 0.44
C THR A 239 19.00 2.73 1.24
N ARG A 240 19.57 1.59 0.88
CA ARG A 240 19.39 0.32 1.59
C ARG A 240 20.27 0.27 2.83
N PHE A 241 19.83 -0.48 3.84
CA PHE A 241 20.69 -0.78 5.00
C PHE A 241 21.33 -2.14 4.84
N ALA A 242 22.53 -2.31 5.39
CA ALA A 242 23.18 -3.59 5.53
C ALA A 242 23.43 -3.83 7.02
N ILE A 243 23.11 -5.03 7.49
CA ILE A 243 23.52 -5.47 8.82
C ILE A 243 24.88 -6.12 8.62
N SER A 244 25.94 -5.41 9.01
CA SER A 244 27.28 -6.02 9.01
C SER A 244 27.28 -7.21 9.97
N PRO A 245 27.79 -8.38 9.55
CA PRO A 245 27.98 -9.47 10.50
C PRO A 245 28.91 -9.00 11.63
N PRO A 246 28.75 -9.54 12.86
CA PRO A 246 29.66 -9.23 13.95
C PRO A 246 31.09 -9.54 13.48
N ALA A 247 31.99 -8.59 13.68
CA ALA A 247 33.37 -8.72 13.23
C ALA A 247 34.08 -9.85 13.98
N GLY A 248 34.21 -11.01 13.33
CA GLY A 248 35.12 -12.09 13.70
C GLY A 248 34.53 -13.25 14.51
N GLU A 249 34.55 -14.42 13.91
CA GLU A 249 35.18 -15.63 14.48
C GLU A 249 36.06 -16.28 13.40
#